data_AF-A0A0D9P434-F1
#
_entry.id   AF-A0A0D9P434-F1
#
_cell.length_a   1.000
_cell.length_b   1.000
_cell.length_c   1.000
_cell.angle_alpha   90.00
_cell.angle_beta   90.00
_cell.angle_gamma   90.00
#
_symmetry.space_group_name_H-M   'P 1'
#
loop_
_entity.id
_entity.type
_entity.pdbx_description
1 polymer ?
#
loop_
_entity_poly.entity_id
_entity_poly.type
_entity_poly.pdbx_seq_one_letter_code
_entity_poly.pdbx_strand_id
1 'polypeptide(L)'
;DAQPAAVGFDTLDGALESLDCLLARAVRLVRATDDHRLGMGAREQPPEAVVHEKRSLEGDLDAWWSALDELRRGGDHLVSEHHAPATLLVLEMRWLVCRIWASTCLALDETVYDDHGDAFARIVDVAARAEALAGASTRRGKFMFVMGFGPLLYFAVAKCRFLGLRLRALSLLGRLSCVRETLWDASTLYATGKRIVEIEHGIGELTPEQVDAGGVGMDQDVPPDEARVRDSAVEDGDGDGDTAKRRVCFLVLGREGIERMYDWV
;
A
#
# COMPACT_ATOMS: atom_id res chain seq x y z
N ASP A 1 32.40 6.68 7.68
CA ASP A 1 32.09 5.53 8.55
C ASP A 1 30.99 5.89 9.52
N ALA A 2 29.74 5.82 9.05
CA ALA A 2 28.58 5.81 9.93
C ALA A 2 28.20 4.34 10.15
N GLN A 3 28.41 3.84 11.36
CA GLN A 3 27.86 2.56 11.80
C GLN A 3 26.34 2.60 11.53
N PRO A 4 25.70 1.57 10.93
CA PRO A 4 24.25 1.51 10.92
C PRO A 4 23.78 1.58 12.38
N ALA A 5 22.94 2.56 12.71
CA ALA A 5 22.36 2.65 14.03
C ALA A 5 21.60 1.34 14.26
N ALA A 6 22.00 0.57 15.27
CA ALA A 6 21.31 -0.67 15.60
C ALA A 6 19.85 -0.32 15.88
N VAL A 7 18.96 -0.78 14.99
CA VAL A 7 17.51 -0.65 15.19
C VAL A 7 17.17 -1.57 16.36
N GLY A 8 16.97 -0.97 17.53
CA GLY A 8 16.60 -1.67 18.76
C GLY A 8 15.45 -0.96 19.44
N PHE A 9 14.44 -1.72 19.84
CA PHE A 9 13.29 -1.25 20.61
C PHE A 9 12.79 -2.38 21.51
N ASP A 10 12.37 -2.02 22.72
CA ASP A 10 11.91 -2.98 23.74
C ASP A 10 10.39 -2.93 23.96
N THR A 11 9.68 -2.05 23.24
CA THR A 11 8.22 -1.83 23.37
C THR A 11 7.55 -1.74 22.00
N LEU A 12 6.23 -1.94 21.95
CA LEU A 12 5.45 -1.78 20.71
C LEU A 12 5.41 -0.33 20.23
N ASP A 13 5.35 0.63 21.15
CA ASP A 13 5.42 2.05 20.80
C ASP A 13 6.77 2.41 20.16
N GLY A 14 7.89 1.90 20.70
CA GLY A 14 9.21 2.08 20.09
C GLY A 14 9.32 1.41 18.71
N ALA A 15 8.68 0.25 18.53
CA ALA A 15 8.58 -0.41 17.23
C ALA A 15 7.80 0.44 16.22
N LEU A 16 6.67 1.03 16.63
CA LEU A 16 5.85 1.93 15.80
C LEU A 16 6.64 3.17 15.37
N GLU A 17 7.22 3.89 16.32
CA GLU A 17 7.97 5.12 16.05
C GLU A 17 9.17 4.88 15.11
N SER A 18 9.92 3.79 15.36
CA SER A 18 11.06 3.44 14.51
C SER A 18 10.63 3.03 13.10
N LEU A 19 9.52 2.31 12.94
CA LEU A 19 9.01 1.96 11.62
C LEU A 19 8.48 3.16 10.85
N ASP A 20 7.87 4.14 11.52
CA ASP A 20 7.40 5.38 10.88
C ASP A 20 8.56 6.17 10.25
N CYS A 21 9.74 6.15 10.86
CA CYS A 21 10.96 6.70 10.26
C CYS A 21 11.37 5.97 8.97
N LEU A 22 11.32 4.65 8.95
CA LEU A 22 11.64 3.84 7.76
C LEU A 22 10.60 4.03 6.66
N LEU A 23 9.32 4.13 7.03
CA LEU A 23 8.22 4.39 6.13
C LEU A 23 8.35 5.76 5.44
N ALA A 24 8.73 6.79 6.20
CA ALA A 24 9.00 8.11 5.63
C ALA A 24 10.17 8.10 4.65
N ARG A 25 11.21 7.28 4.90
CA ARG A 25 12.32 7.07 3.95
C ARG A 25 11.84 6.36 2.68
N ALA A 26 11.05 5.29 2.83
CA ALA A 26 10.49 4.56 1.70
C ALA A 26 9.61 5.46 0.79
N VAL A 27 8.74 6.28 1.38
CA VAL A 27 7.92 7.24 0.63
C VAL A 27 8.78 8.28 -0.10
N ARG A 28 9.81 8.83 0.55
CA ARG A 28 10.74 9.76 -0.10
C ARG A 28 11.49 9.09 -1.25
N LEU A 29 11.89 7.84 -1.08
CA LEU A 29 12.58 7.06 -2.10
C LEU A 29 11.69 6.84 -3.33
N VAL A 30 10.46 6.38 -3.13
CA VAL A 30 9.46 6.21 -4.21
C VAL A 30 9.26 7.53 -4.95
N ARG A 31 9.05 8.64 -4.23
CA ARG A 31 8.85 9.97 -4.84
C ARG A 31 10.08 10.48 -5.60
N ALA A 32 11.27 10.26 -5.08
CA ALA A 32 12.51 10.64 -5.74
C ALA A 32 12.74 9.87 -7.06
N THR A 33 12.02 8.77 -7.25
CA THR A 33 12.10 7.93 -8.46
C THR A 33 10.93 8.15 -9.42
N ASP A 34 9.97 9.03 -9.11
CA ASP A 34 8.77 9.21 -9.94
C ASP A 34 9.12 9.71 -11.35
N ASP A 35 10.05 10.67 -11.49
CA ASP A 35 10.51 11.15 -12.80
C ASP A 35 11.11 10.01 -13.65
N HIS A 36 11.89 9.13 -12.99
CA HIS A 36 12.48 7.94 -13.62
C HIS A 36 11.40 6.93 -14.03
N ARG A 37 10.46 6.62 -13.14
CA ARG A 37 9.40 5.61 -13.33
C ARG A 37 8.32 6.05 -14.32
N LEU A 38 7.97 7.32 -14.32
CA LEU A 38 6.94 7.90 -15.18
C LEU A 38 7.51 8.44 -16.49
N GLY A 39 8.82 8.38 -16.70
CA GLY A 39 9.46 8.93 -17.91
C GLY A 39 9.22 10.43 -18.10
N MET A 40 8.92 11.13 -17.01
CA MET A 40 8.68 12.57 -16.99
C MET A 40 10.04 13.26 -16.83
N GLY A 41 10.70 13.57 -17.94
CA GLY A 41 12.04 14.16 -17.95
C GLY A 41 13.04 13.37 -18.79
N ALA A 42 14.30 13.80 -18.82
CA ALA A 42 15.35 13.03 -19.47
C ALA A 42 15.49 11.67 -18.76
N ARG A 43 15.73 10.58 -19.51
CA ARG A 43 16.12 9.27 -18.95
C ARG A 43 17.48 9.40 -18.28
N GLU A 44 17.49 9.90 -17.05
CA GLU A 44 18.67 9.92 -16.21
C GLU A 44 18.77 8.58 -15.48
N GLN A 45 19.99 8.05 -15.41
CA GLN A 45 20.27 6.92 -14.54
C GLN A 45 19.96 7.35 -13.10
N PRO A 46 19.40 6.47 -12.25
CA PRO A 46 19.12 6.83 -10.87
C PRO A 46 20.39 7.38 -10.21
N PRO A 47 20.34 8.53 -9.54
CA PRO A 47 21.50 9.08 -8.85
C PRO A 47 22.09 8.03 -7.90
N GLU A 48 23.42 7.96 -7.80
CA GLU A 48 24.10 6.99 -6.91
C GLU A 48 23.56 7.07 -5.46
N ALA A 49 23.15 8.27 -5.03
CA ALA A 49 22.49 8.51 -3.75
C ALA A 49 21.19 7.71 -3.57
N VAL A 50 20.35 7.60 -4.61
CA VAL A 50 19.09 6.85 -4.58
C VAL A 50 19.36 5.34 -4.48
N VAL A 51 20.35 4.84 -5.24
CA VAL A 51 20.76 3.42 -5.19
C VAL A 51 21.38 3.06 -3.83
N HIS A 52 22.14 3.99 -3.24
CA HIS A 52 22.67 3.82 -1.89
C HIS A 52 21.57 3.83 -0.84
N GLU A 53 20.63 4.79 -0.90
CA GLU A 53 19.52 4.88 0.04
C GLU A 53 18.60 3.66 -0.03
N LYS A 54 18.31 3.15 -1.24
CA LYS A 54 17.58 1.88 -1.43
C LYS A 54 18.23 0.75 -0.62
N ARG A 55 19.52 0.50 -0.83
CA ARG A 55 20.26 -0.60 -0.16
C ARG A 55 20.33 -0.40 1.35
N SER A 56 20.53 0.83 1.78
CA SER A 56 20.53 1.21 3.20
C SER A 56 19.18 0.91 3.84
N LEU A 57 18.09 1.35 3.22
CA LEU A 57 16.73 1.12 3.69
C LEU A 57 16.37 -0.38 3.72
N GLU A 58 16.77 -1.17 2.72
CA GLU A 58 16.57 -2.62 2.73
C GLU A 58 17.25 -3.29 3.92
N GLY A 59 18.51 -2.93 4.20
CA GLY A 59 19.25 -3.44 5.36
C GLY A 59 18.61 -3.04 6.69
N ASP A 60 18.15 -1.78 6.80
CA ASP A 60 17.49 -1.29 8.02
C ASP A 60 16.12 -1.96 8.23
N LEU A 61 15.37 -2.28 7.16
CA LEU A 61 14.12 -3.02 7.24
C LEU A 61 14.34 -4.48 7.69
N ASP A 62 15.41 -5.13 7.24
CA ASP A 62 15.76 -6.49 7.66
C ASP A 62 16.18 -6.51 9.15
N ALA A 63 16.97 -5.51 9.58
CA ALA A 63 17.34 -5.34 10.98
C ALA A 63 16.12 -5.06 11.86
N TRP A 64 15.22 -4.17 11.41
CA TRP A 64 13.98 -3.84 12.11
C TRP A 64 13.07 -5.07 12.30
N TRP A 65 12.93 -5.91 11.26
CA TRP A 65 12.14 -7.14 11.37
C TRP A 65 12.72 -8.11 12.38
N SER A 66 14.05 -8.26 12.38
CA SER A 66 14.75 -9.12 13.33
C SER A 66 14.51 -8.64 14.77
N ALA A 67 14.58 -7.33 15.02
CA ALA A 67 14.28 -6.73 16.32
C ALA A 67 12.81 -6.94 16.74
N LEU A 68 11.86 -6.82 15.81
CA LEU A 68 10.45 -7.11 16.09
C LEU A 68 10.23 -8.58 16.47
N ASP A 69 10.90 -9.51 15.78
CA ASP A 69 10.81 -10.94 16.08
C ASP A 69 11.46 -11.30 17.43
N GLU A 70 12.49 -10.56 17.85
CA GLU A 70 13.04 -10.66 19.21
C GLU A 70 12.04 -10.17 20.26
N LEU A 71 11.43 -9.00 20.05
CA LEU A 71 10.41 -8.45 20.94
C LEU A 71 9.22 -9.42 21.09
N ARG A 72 8.76 -10.02 19.97
CA ARG A 72 7.67 -11.02 19.95
C ARG A 72 8.01 -12.26 20.78
N ARG A 73 9.27 -12.73 20.72
CA ARG A 73 9.76 -13.86 21.52
C ARG A 73 9.92 -13.50 23.00
N GLY A 74 10.25 -12.24 23.29
CA GLY A 74 10.43 -11.71 24.64
C GLY A 74 9.17 -11.73 25.50
N GLY A 75 7.98 -11.78 24.89
CA GLY A 75 6.69 -12.18 25.49
C GLY A 75 6.15 -11.31 26.63
N ASP A 76 6.88 -11.22 27.74
CA ASP A 76 6.49 -10.59 29.00
C ASP A 76 6.12 -9.10 28.86
N HIS A 77 6.74 -8.37 27.91
CA HIS A 77 6.44 -6.96 27.67
C HIS A 77 5.14 -6.72 26.89
N LEU A 78 4.63 -7.72 26.17
CA LEU A 78 3.45 -7.59 25.29
C LEU A 78 2.14 -8.00 25.99
N VAL A 79 2.24 -8.79 27.06
CA VAL A 79 1.08 -9.39 27.77
C VAL A 79 0.21 -8.34 28.46
N SER A 80 0.76 -7.17 28.80
CA SER A 80 0.03 -6.10 29.50
C SER A 80 -0.81 -5.20 28.58
N GLU A 81 -0.66 -5.30 27.26
CA GLU A 81 -1.27 -4.35 26.32
C GLU A 81 -2.49 -4.95 25.61
N HIS A 82 -3.69 -4.44 25.94
CA HIS A 82 -4.95 -4.86 25.31
C HIS A 82 -5.01 -4.68 23.79
N HIS A 83 -4.14 -3.85 23.20
CA HIS A 83 -4.09 -3.56 21.77
C HIS A 83 -2.92 -4.23 21.04
N ALA A 84 -2.04 -4.96 21.74
CA ALA A 84 -0.84 -5.56 21.16
C ALA A 84 -1.10 -6.41 19.91
N PRO A 85 -2.14 -7.27 19.82
CA PRO A 85 -2.36 -8.07 18.63
C PRO A 85 -2.67 -7.24 17.38
N ALA A 86 -3.47 -6.19 17.50
CA ALA A 86 -3.79 -5.29 16.37
C ALA A 86 -2.56 -4.47 15.94
N THR A 87 -1.79 -3.98 16.92
CA THR A 87 -0.54 -3.24 16.68
C THR A 87 0.48 -4.10 15.93
N LEU A 88 0.67 -5.36 16.33
CA LEU A 88 1.59 -6.27 15.66
C LEU A 88 1.19 -6.56 14.20
N LEU A 89 -0.11 -6.62 13.91
CA LEU A 89 -0.63 -6.82 12.55
C LEU A 89 -0.36 -5.60 11.66
N VAL A 90 -0.64 -4.38 12.14
CA VAL A 90 -0.38 -3.17 11.34
C VAL A 90 1.12 -2.94 11.14
N LEU A 91 1.95 -3.23 12.15
CA LEU A 91 3.41 -3.20 12.06
C LEU A 91 3.93 -4.15 10.97
N GLU A 92 3.43 -5.39 10.96
CA GLU A 92 3.79 -6.38 9.93
C GLU A 92 3.39 -5.91 8.53
N MET A 93 2.18 -5.40 8.37
CA MET A 93 1.69 -4.93 7.07
C MET A 93 2.49 -3.73 6.55
N ARG A 94 2.81 -2.77 7.42
CA ARG A 94 3.66 -1.62 7.07
C ARG A 94 5.04 -2.05 6.64
N TRP A 95 5.65 -2.98 7.37
CA TRP A 95 6.97 -3.50 7.01
C TRP A 95 6.95 -4.20 5.65
N LEU A 96 5.93 -5.03 5.36
CA LEU A 96 5.77 -5.67 4.06
C LEU A 96 5.67 -4.63 2.93
N VAL A 97 4.85 -3.60 3.11
CA VAL A 97 4.70 -2.53 2.11
C VAL A 97 5.99 -1.72 1.93
N CYS A 98 6.68 -1.35 3.02
CA CYS A 98 7.99 -0.70 2.96
C CYS A 98 9.01 -1.51 2.17
N ARG A 99 9.06 -2.83 2.40
CA ARG A 99 9.98 -3.72 1.69
C ARG A 99 9.69 -3.77 0.21
N ILE A 100 8.41 -3.89 -0.17
CA ILE A 100 8.02 -3.84 -1.58
C ILE A 100 8.45 -2.50 -2.19
N TRP A 101 8.10 -1.36 -1.57
CA TRP A 101 8.51 -0.03 -2.04
C TRP A 101 10.02 0.10 -2.21
N ALA A 102 10.80 -0.31 -1.22
CA ALA A 102 12.26 -0.24 -1.29
C ALA A 102 12.79 -1.11 -2.44
N SER A 103 12.28 -2.34 -2.60
CA SER A 103 12.76 -3.26 -3.63
C SER A 103 12.39 -2.84 -5.06
N THR A 104 11.24 -2.19 -5.26
CA THR A 104 10.69 -1.88 -6.58
C THR A 104 10.87 -0.44 -7.03
N CYS A 105 11.37 0.48 -6.18
CA CYS A 105 11.42 1.92 -6.49
C CYS A 105 12.23 2.29 -7.74
N LEU A 106 13.14 1.43 -8.21
CA LEU A 106 13.94 1.69 -9.42
C LEU A 106 13.43 0.95 -10.65
N ALA A 107 12.35 0.17 -10.53
CA ALA A 107 11.78 -0.57 -11.65
C ALA A 107 10.91 0.34 -12.53
N LEU A 108 11.04 0.18 -13.84
CA LEU A 108 10.26 0.93 -14.84
C LEU A 108 8.95 0.21 -15.17
N ASP A 109 8.98 -1.11 -15.22
CA ASP A 109 7.80 -1.93 -15.42
C ASP A 109 7.05 -2.15 -14.09
N GLU A 110 5.74 -2.33 -14.21
CA GLU A 110 4.88 -2.73 -13.10
C GLU A 110 4.85 -4.26 -12.94
N THR A 111 5.52 -5.01 -13.82
CA THR A 111 5.61 -6.47 -13.71
C THR A 111 6.51 -6.92 -12.57
N VAL A 112 7.44 -6.07 -12.14
CA VAL A 112 8.28 -6.27 -10.94
C VAL A 112 7.47 -6.62 -9.68
N TYR A 113 6.20 -6.17 -9.59
CA TYR A 113 5.36 -6.47 -8.43
C TYR A 113 4.94 -7.95 -8.37
N ASP A 114 5.02 -8.70 -9.47
CA ASP A 114 4.70 -10.13 -9.52
C ASP A 114 5.66 -10.95 -8.64
N ASP A 115 6.92 -10.52 -8.52
CA ASP A 115 7.94 -11.13 -7.65
C ASP A 115 7.55 -11.04 -6.16
N HIS A 116 6.54 -10.23 -5.82
CA HIS A 116 6.04 -10.00 -4.47
C HIS A 116 4.65 -10.62 -4.23
N GLY A 117 4.21 -11.57 -5.06
CA GLY A 117 2.91 -12.24 -4.92
C GLY A 117 2.64 -12.79 -3.50
N ASP A 118 3.63 -13.46 -2.90
CA ASP A 118 3.52 -13.99 -1.53
C ASP A 118 3.40 -12.87 -0.48
N ALA A 119 4.10 -11.75 -0.69
CA ALA A 119 4.01 -10.60 0.19
C ALA A 119 2.62 -9.94 0.10
N PHE A 120 2.05 -9.83 -1.11
CA PHE A 120 0.67 -9.36 -1.27
C PHE A 120 -0.36 -10.30 -0.64
N ALA A 121 -0.19 -11.61 -0.80
CA ALA A 121 -1.04 -12.59 -0.12
C ALA A 121 -0.95 -12.43 1.40
N ARG A 122 0.26 -12.25 1.93
CA ARG A 122 0.48 -12.01 3.36
C ARG A 122 -0.15 -10.71 3.84
N ILE A 123 -0.06 -9.62 3.06
CA ILE A 123 -0.73 -8.35 3.35
C ILE A 123 -2.24 -8.55 3.51
N VAL A 124 -2.87 -9.27 2.58
CA VAL A 124 -4.32 -9.58 2.61
C VAL A 124 -4.67 -10.43 3.83
N ASP A 125 -3.87 -11.44 4.16
CA ASP A 125 -4.12 -12.32 5.31
C ASP A 125 -3.95 -11.59 6.65
N VAL A 126 -2.97 -10.70 6.77
CA VAL A 126 -2.77 -9.83 7.94
C VAL A 126 -3.99 -8.92 8.14
N ALA A 127 -4.50 -8.31 7.07
CA ALA A 127 -5.70 -7.49 7.12
C ALA A 127 -6.95 -8.32 7.49
N ALA A 128 -7.13 -9.52 6.92
CA ALA A 128 -8.24 -10.40 7.30
C ALA A 128 -8.23 -10.78 8.79
N ARG A 129 -7.04 -11.03 9.37
CA ARG A 129 -6.89 -11.26 10.82
C ARG A 129 -7.24 -10.01 11.64
N ALA A 130 -6.83 -8.83 11.17
CA ALA A 130 -7.17 -7.56 11.83
C ALA A 130 -8.68 -7.32 11.81
N GLU A 131 -9.37 -7.67 10.72
CA GLU A 131 -10.81 -7.54 10.57
C GLU A 131 -11.57 -8.48 11.53
N ALA A 132 -11.13 -9.74 11.64
CA ALA A 132 -11.68 -10.68 12.60
C ALA A 132 -11.52 -10.20 14.05
N LEU A 133 -10.37 -9.61 14.39
CA LEU A 133 -10.14 -9.01 15.70
C LEU A 133 -11.02 -7.78 15.95
N ALA A 134 -11.19 -6.93 14.93
CA ALA A 134 -12.04 -5.76 15.01
C ALA A 134 -13.52 -6.13 15.17
N GLY A 135 -14.03 -7.14 14.46
CA GLY A 135 -15.41 -7.62 14.56
C GLY A 135 -15.80 -8.11 15.97
N ALA A 136 -14.82 -8.56 16.76
CA ALA A 136 -15.01 -8.92 18.17
C ALA A 136 -15.11 -7.69 19.12
N SER A 137 -14.83 -6.49 18.61
CA SER A 137 -14.81 -5.25 19.38
C SER A 137 -15.74 -4.20 18.75
N THR A 138 -16.73 -3.70 19.50
CA THR A 138 -17.80 -2.84 18.98
C THR A 138 -17.39 -1.39 18.61
N ARG A 139 -16.10 -1.12 18.34
CA ARG A 139 -15.60 0.23 18.11
C ARG A 139 -15.34 0.51 16.63
N ARG A 140 -16.37 0.99 15.93
CA ARG A 140 -16.21 1.68 14.64
C ARG A 140 -15.81 3.14 14.88
N GLY A 141 -14.82 3.63 14.11
CA GLY A 141 -14.62 5.06 13.89
C GLY A 141 -13.72 5.80 14.87
N LYS A 142 -12.47 5.37 15.05
CA LYS A 142 -11.42 6.27 15.57
C LYS A 142 -10.57 6.77 14.40
N PHE A 143 -10.46 8.09 14.29
CA PHE A 143 -9.42 8.72 13.48
C PHE A 143 -8.06 8.25 14.01
N MET A 144 -7.18 7.77 13.13
CA MET A 144 -5.82 7.37 13.48
C MET A 144 -4.84 8.36 12.86
N PHE A 145 -3.86 8.80 13.64
CA PHE A 145 -2.79 9.71 13.19
C PHE A 145 -1.66 8.99 12.45
N VAL A 146 -1.75 7.66 12.35
CA VAL A 146 -0.71 6.81 11.78
C VAL A 146 -1.30 6.06 10.59
N MET A 147 -0.49 5.75 9.57
CA MET A 147 -0.95 5.03 8.37
C MET A 147 -1.37 3.61 8.72
N GLY A 148 -2.65 3.38 9.01
CA GLY A 148 -3.18 2.05 9.26
C GLY A 148 -3.52 1.30 7.98
N PHE A 149 -4.52 0.43 8.07
CA PHE A 149 -4.76 -0.58 7.04
C PHE A 149 -5.23 0.00 5.71
N GLY A 150 -5.89 1.17 5.70
CA GLY A 150 -6.53 1.70 4.50
C GLY A 150 -5.54 1.97 3.35
N PRO A 151 -4.59 2.89 3.51
CA PRO A 151 -3.59 3.19 2.48
C PRO A 151 -2.74 1.98 2.07
N LEU A 152 -2.44 1.08 3.01
CA LEU A 152 -1.66 -0.13 2.76
C LEU A 152 -2.44 -1.15 1.92
N LEU A 153 -3.75 -1.28 2.14
CA LEU A 153 -4.64 -2.11 1.32
C LEU A 153 -4.85 -1.47 -0.05
N TYR A 154 -5.02 -0.16 -0.12
CA TYR A 154 -5.08 0.56 -1.39
C TYR A 154 -3.84 0.31 -2.24
N PHE A 155 -2.64 0.35 -1.64
CA PHE A 155 -1.41 -0.01 -2.33
C PHE A 155 -1.46 -1.43 -2.90
N ALA A 156 -1.94 -2.42 -2.14
CA ALA A 156 -2.12 -3.78 -2.63
C ALA A 156 -3.13 -3.86 -3.79
N VAL A 157 -4.26 -3.14 -3.71
CA VAL A 157 -5.23 -3.06 -4.81
C VAL A 157 -4.60 -2.44 -6.06
N ALA A 158 -3.84 -1.36 -5.91
CA ALA A 158 -3.24 -0.64 -7.04
C ALA A 158 -2.09 -1.41 -7.69
N LYS A 159 -1.20 -2.03 -6.89
CA LYS A 159 0.09 -2.57 -7.39
C LYS A 159 0.13 -4.08 -7.59
N CYS A 160 -0.68 -4.87 -6.88
CA CYS A 160 -0.81 -6.30 -7.20
C CYS A 160 -1.48 -6.47 -8.58
N ARG A 161 -1.05 -7.48 -9.35
CA ARG A 161 -1.63 -7.83 -10.66
C ARG A 161 -2.57 -9.04 -10.62
N PHE A 162 -2.56 -9.81 -9.53
CA PHE A 162 -3.44 -10.97 -9.34
C PHE A 162 -4.84 -10.55 -8.91
N LEU A 163 -5.84 -10.71 -9.79
CA LEU A 163 -7.22 -10.22 -9.58
C LEU A 163 -7.81 -10.65 -8.23
N GLY A 164 -7.69 -11.92 -7.87
CA GLY A 164 -8.27 -12.43 -6.62
C GLY A 164 -7.69 -11.77 -5.37
N LEU A 165 -6.37 -11.49 -5.35
CA LEU A 165 -5.74 -10.77 -4.23
C LEU A 165 -6.21 -9.31 -4.19
N ARG A 166 -6.34 -8.66 -5.36
CA ARG A 166 -6.80 -7.27 -5.45
C ARG A 166 -8.24 -7.12 -4.94
N LEU A 167 -9.14 -8.01 -5.35
CA LEU A 167 -10.54 -7.95 -4.91
C LEU A 167 -10.69 -8.27 -3.42
N ARG A 168 -9.92 -9.24 -2.90
CA ARG A 168 -9.86 -9.48 -1.44
C ARG A 168 -9.34 -8.26 -0.69
N ALA A 169 -8.27 -7.63 -1.16
CA ALA A 169 -7.73 -6.40 -0.58
C ALA A 169 -8.75 -5.26 -0.63
N LEU A 170 -9.48 -5.11 -1.74
CA LEU A 170 -10.51 -4.09 -1.92
C LEU A 170 -11.71 -4.30 -0.97
N SER A 171 -12.20 -5.54 -0.81
CA SER A 171 -13.24 -5.85 0.18
C SER A 171 -12.78 -5.52 1.61
N LEU A 172 -11.54 -5.88 1.97
CA LEU A 172 -10.98 -5.56 3.27
C LEU A 172 -10.78 -4.05 3.45
N LEU A 173 -10.43 -3.32 2.39
CA LEU A 173 -10.29 -1.86 2.42
C LEU A 173 -11.62 -1.22 2.83
N GLY A 174 -12.73 -1.65 2.24
CA GLY A 174 -14.06 -1.15 2.60
C GLY A 174 -14.49 -1.46 4.03
N ARG A 175 -14.01 -2.58 4.61
CA ARG A 175 -14.40 -3.05 5.95
C ARG A 175 -13.51 -2.51 7.08
N LEU A 176 -12.22 -2.33 6.83
CA LEU A 176 -11.22 -1.94 7.83
C LEU A 176 -10.95 -0.44 7.89
N SER A 177 -11.15 0.28 6.78
CA SER A 177 -10.79 1.69 6.73
C SER A 177 -11.70 2.51 7.64
N CYS A 178 -11.12 3.43 8.41
CA CYS A 178 -11.88 4.46 9.08
C CYS A 178 -12.29 5.55 8.07
N VAL A 179 -13.40 6.25 8.33
CA VAL A 179 -13.95 7.27 7.40
C VAL A 179 -12.90 8.29 6.98
N ARG A 180 -11.97 8.65 7.90
CA ARG A 180 -10.77 9.44 7.60
C ARG A 180 -9.58 8.86 8.35
N GLU A 181 -8.57 8.45 7.61
CA GLU A 181 -7.28 8.02 8.13
C GLU A 181 -6.25 9.07 7.74
N THR A 182 -5.91 10.00 8.63
CA THR A 182 -5.02 11.14 8.32
C THR A 182 -5.46 11.95 7.08
N LEU A 183 -4.66 11.96 6.00
CA LEU A 183 -4.89 12.59 4.69
C LEU A 183 -5.66 11.70 3.70
N TRP A 184 -5.99 10.46 4.09
CA TRP A 184 -6.66 9.49 3.21
C TRP A 184 -8.14 9.38 3.52
N ASP A 185 -8.94 9.57 2.47
CA ASP A 185 -10.38 9.38 2.49
C ASP A 185 -10.70 7.96 2.02
N ALA A 186 -11.26 7.13 2.91
CA ALA A 186 -11.50 5.72 2.65
C ALA A 186 -12.41 5.48 1.44
N SER A 187 -13.45 6.30 1.28
CA SER A 187 -14.36 6.22 0.13
C SER A 187 -13.62 6.47 -1.19
N THR A 188 -12.70 7.43 -1.21
CA THR A 188 -11.92 7.77 -2.39
C THR A 188 -10.88 6.71 -2.71
N LEU A 189 -10.19 6.18 -1.70
CA LEU A 189 -9.26 5.07 -1.90
C LEU A 189 -9.99 3.85 -2.46
N TYR A 190 -11.16 3.53 -1.91
CA TYR A 190 -11.98 2.41 -2.38
C TYR A 190 -12.44 2.63 -3.83
N ALA A 191 -13.04 3.77 -4.13
CA ALA A 191 -13.57 4.07 -5.46
C ALA A 191 -12.45 4.12 -6.53
N THR A 192 -11.33 4.76 -6.20
CA THR A 192 -10.14 4.81 -7.08
C THR A 192 -9.55 3.42 -7.28
N GLY A 193 -9.38 2.63 -6.20
CA GLY A 193 -8.81 1.28 -6.27
C GLY A 193 -9.70 0.33 -7.08
N LYS A 194 -11.02 0.36 -6.86
CA LYS A 194 -12.00 -0.36 -7.67
C LYS A 194 -11.83 -0.01 -9.15
N ARG A 195 -11.74 1.29 -9.45
CA ARG A 195 -11.64 1.76 -10.84
C ARG A 195 -10.35 1.31 -11.52
N ILE A 196 -9.22 1.32 -10.80
CA ILE A 196 -7.95 0.78 -11.30
C ILE A 196 -8.10 -0.70 -11.68
N VAL A 197 -8.73 -1.52 -10.83
CA VAL A 197 -8.96 -2.95 -11.14
C VAL A 197 -9.79 -3.11 -12.41
N GLU A 198 -10.88 -2.36 -12.55
CA GLU A 198 -11.75 -2.39 -13.73
C GLU A 198 -11.00 -2.03 -15.02
N ILE A 199 -10.23 -0.94 -15.00
CA ILE A 199 -9.43 -0.46 -16.14
C ILE A 199 -8.43 -1.53 -16.58
N GLU A 200 -7.60 -2.01 -15.66
CA GLU A 200 -6.46 -2.85 -16.01
C GLU A 200 -6.88 -4.25 -16.45
N HIS A 201 -7.93 -4.81 -15.83
CA HIS A 201 -8.45 -6.13 -16.15
C HIS A 201 -9.50 -6.10 -17.28
N GLY A 202 -9.89 -4.92 -17.77
CA GLY A 202 -10.93 -4.78 -18.79
C GLY A 202 -12.30 -5.28 -18.32
N ILE A 203 -12.59 -5.15 -17.02
CA ILE A 203 -13.86 -5.57 -16.43
C ILE A 203 -14.82 -4.38 -16.45
N GLY A 204 -16.10 -4.65 -16.68
CA GLY A 204 -17.16 -3.66 -16.46
C GLY A 204 -17.27 -3.25 -14.99
N GLU A 205 -18.34 -2.53 -14.65
CA GLU A 205 -18.56 -2.09 -13.27
C GLU A 205 -18.64 -3.27 -12.31
N LEU A 206 -17.69 -3.35 -11.37
CA LEU A 206 -17.67 -4.40 -10.35
C LEU A 206 -18.81 -4.16 -9.34
N THR A 207 -19.58 -5.20 -9.05
CA THR A 207 -20.59 -5.12 -7.98
C THR A 207 -19.95 -5.38 -6.61
N PRO A 208 -20.55 -4.88 -5.51
CA PRO A 208 -20.08 -5.20 -4.16
C PRO A 208 -19.96 -6.71 -3.90
N GLU A 209 -20.90 -7.51 -4.40
CA GLU A 209 -20.91 -8.97 -4.23
C GLU A 209 -19.71 -9.63 -4.92
N GLN A 210 -19.31 -9.13 -6.10
CA GLN A 210 -18.13 -9.65 -6.81
C GLN A 210 -16.84 -9.33 -6.06
N VAL A 211 -16.75 -8.12 -5.48
CA VAL A 211 -15.62 -7.70 -4.65
C VAL A 211 -15.54 -8.54 -3.37
N ASP A 212 -16.67 -8.73 -2.67
CA ASP A 212 -16.73 -9.50 -1.43
C ASP A 212 -16.50 -10.99 -1.63
N ALA A 213 -16.90 -11.53 -2.79
CA ALA A 213 -16.55 -12.89 -3.20
C ALA A 213 -15.05 -13.04 -3.56
N GLY A 214 -14.26 -11.96 -3.54
CA GLY A 214 -12.85 -11.99 -3.88
C GLY A 214 -12.57 -12.42 -5.33
N GLY A 215 -13.53 -12.21 -6.23
CA GLY A 215 -13.43 -12.67 -7.62
C GLY A 215 -13.52 -14.18 -7.81
N VAL A 216 -14.09 -14.93 -6.86
CA VAL A 216 -14.33 -16.37 -7.04
C VAL A 216 -15.16 -16.59 -8.32
N GLY A 217 -14.60 -17.38 -9.25
CA GLY A 217 -15.20 -17.64 -10.56
C GLY A 217 -14.85 -16.62 -11.65
N MET A 218 -14.00 -15.63 -11.36
CA MET A 218 -13.44 -14.68 -12.31
C MET A 218 -11.98 -15.04 -12.61
N ASP A 219 -11.74 -16.24 -13.14
CA ASP A 219 -10.39 -16.64 -13.57
C ASP A 219 -9.93 -15.72 -14.69
N GLN A 220 -8.91 -14.92 -14.41
CA GLN A 220 -8.33 -13.96 -15.36
C GLN A 220 -6.82 -13.99 -15.27
N ASP A 221 -6.19 -13.84 -16.43
CA ASP A 221 -4.75 -13.61 -16.52
C ASP A 221 -4.38 -12.28 -15.87
N VAL A 222 -3.13 -12.18 -15.42
CA VAL A 222 -2.59 -10.91 -14.94
C VAL A 222 -2.57 -9.89 -16.09
N PRO A 223 -2.95 -8.62 -15.84
CA PRO A 223 -3.00 -7.61 -16.89
C PRO A 223 -1.58 -7.33 -17.42
N PRO A 224 -1.38 -7.15 -18.74
CA PRO A 224 -0.07 -6.85 -19.30
C PRO A 224 0.43 -5.47 -18.80
N ASP A 225 1.74 -5.23 -18.88
CA ASP A 225 2.38 -4.00 -18.35
C ASP A 225 1.80 -2.71 -18.97
N GLU A 226 1.42 -2.77 -20.25
CA GLU A 226 0.84 -1.66 -21.00
C GLU A 226 -0.57 -1.28 -20.52
N ALA A 227 -1.31 -2.24 -19.94
CA ALA A 227 -2.64 -1.98 -19.39
C ALA A 227 -2.58 -1.35 -17.99
N ARG A 228 -1.40 -1.28 -17.37
CA ARG A 228 -1.23 -0.86 -15.97
C ARG A 228 -1.38 0.64 -15.79
N VAL A 229 -2.09 1.01 -14.73
CA VAL A 229 -2.13 2.37 -14.19
C VAL A 229 -0.84 2.59 -13.39
N ARG A 230 -0.01 3.51 -13.86
CA ARG A 230 1.29 3.85 -13.25
C ARG A 230 1.13 4.65 -11.97
N ASP A 231 0.23 5.62 -12.00
CA ASP A 231 -0.12 6.46 -10.84
C ASP A 231 -1.53 7.03 -10.95
N SER A 232 -2.04 7.59 -9.86
CA SER A 232 -3.36 8.21 -9.80
C SER A 232 -3.38 9.40 -8.84
N ALA A 233 -4.00 10.51 -9.24
CA ALA A 233 -4.21 11.68 -8.39
C ALA A 233 -5.67 12.12 -8.43
N VAL A 234 -6.25 12.34 -7.25
CA VAL A 234 -7.58 12.94 -7.10
C VAL A 234 -7.43 14.44 -7.29
N GLU A 235 -8.27 15.04 -8.12
CA GLU A 235 -8.26 16.49 -8.29
C GLU A 235 -9.20 17.16 -7.29
N ASP A 236 -8.72 18.28 -6.72
CA ASP A 236 -9.55 19.13 -5.88
C ASP A 236 -10.64 19.74 -6.75
N GLY A 237 -11.90 19.47 -6.40
CA GLY A 237 -13.04 20.05 -7.11
C GLY A 237 -13.09 21.56 -6.91
N ASP A 238 -13.16 22.33 -7.99
CA ASP A 238 -13.61 23.72 -7.94
C ASP A 238 -15.03 23.70 -7.38
N GLY A 239 -15.19 24.22 -6.16
CA GLY A 239 -16.42 24.07 -5.40
C GLY A 239 -17.60 24.76 -6.06
N ASP A 240 -18.39 24.01 -6.84
CA ASP A 240 -19.84 24.13 -6.99
C ASP A 240 -20.37 22.94 -7.79
N GLY A 241 -21.11 22.03 -7.15
CA GLY A 241 -21.85 20.95 -7.82
C GLY A 241 -21.49 19.51 -7.42
N ASP A 242 -22.48 18.82 -6.87
CA ASP A 242 -22.54 17.39 -6.49
C ASP A 242 -21.35 16.84 -5.67
N THR A 243 -21.48 16.90 -4.34
CA THR A 243 -20.51 16.44 -3.34
C THR A 243 -20.19 14.93 -3.36
N ALA A 244 -20.76 14.16 -4.29
CA ALA A 244 -20.68 12.70 -4.29
C ALA A 244 -19.60 12.12 -5.22
N LYS A 245 -19.19 12.80 -6.29
CA LYS A 245 -18.23 12.28 -7.28
C LYS A 245 -16.93 13.06 -7.28
N ARG A 246 -15.80 12.36 -7.39
CA ARG A 246 -14.46 12.99 -7.47
C ARG A 246 -13.82 12.70 -8.82
N ARG A 247 -13.20 13.72 -9.42
CA ARG A 247 -12.42 13.55 -10.65
C ARG A 247 -11.05 12.98 -10.29
N VAL A 248 -10.65 11.92 -10.98
CA VAL A 248 -9.35 11.27 -10.79
C VAL A 248 -8.60 11.28 -12.11
N CYS A 249 -7.34 11.67 -12.04
CA CYS A 249 -6.38 11.56 -13.13
C CYS A 249 -5.57 10.28 -12.95
N PHE A 250 -5.66 9.36 -13.90
CA PHE A 250 -4.85 8.16 -13.99
C PHE A 250 -3.71 8.37 -14.99
N LEU A 251 -2.50 7.98 -14.61
CA LEU A 251 -1.35 7.94 -15.50
C LEU A 251 -1.24 6.55 -16.09
N VAL A 252 -1.37 6.43 -17.41
CA VAL A 252 -1.35 5.15 -18.14
C VAL A 252 -0.28 5.17 -19.22
N LEU A 253 0.21 4.00 -19.63
CA LEU A 253 1.17 3.93 -20.72
C LEU A 253 0.45 4.06 -22.07
N GLY A 254 0.74 5.14 -22.78
CA GLY A 254 0.23 5.44 -24.12
C GLY A 254 1.25 5.17 -25.22
N ARG A 255 0.99 5.67 -26.43
CA ARG A 255 1.85 5.40 -27.60
C ARG A 255 3.16 6.15 -27.57
N GLU A 256 3.14 7.37 -27.01
CA GLU A 256 4.29 8.28 -26.99
C GLU A 256 4.92 8.41 -25.59
N GLY A 257 4.43 7.65 -24.61
CA GLY A 257 4.87 7.73 -23.21
C GLY A 257 3.70 7.69 -22.24
N ILE A 258 3.87 8.26 -21.05
CA ILE A 258 2.79 8.35 -20.07
C ILE A 258 1.74 9.38 -20.49
N GLU A 259 0.49 8.94 -20.55
CA GLU A 259 -0.68 9.74 -20.89
C GLU A 259 -1.60 9.91 -19.66
N ARG A 260 -2.37 11.01 -19.65
CA ARG A 260 -3.36 11.28 -18.60
C ARG A 260 -4.74 10.83 -19.06
N MET A 261 -5.35 9.94 -18.28
CA MET A 261 -6.73 9.52 -18.44
C MET A 261 -7.56 10.05 -17.28
N TYR A 262 -8.64 10.78 -17.56
CA TYR A 262 -9.52 11.33 -16.55
C TYR A 262 -10.79 10.50 -16.42
N ASP A 263 -11.20 10.23 -15.18
CA ASP A 263 -12.47 9.58 -14.89
C ASP A 263 -13.13 10.17 -13.64
N TRP A 264 -14.39 9.85 -13.44
CA TRP A 264 -15.15 10.21 -12.25
C TRP A 264 -15.44 8.96 -11.42
N VAL A 265 -15.05 8.99 -10.14
CA VAL A 265 -15.28 7.91 -9.18
C VAL A 265 -16.15 8.35 -8.01
#